data_AF-A0A0P9F0A9-F1
#
_entry.id   AF-A0A0P9F0A9-F1
#
_cell.length_a   1.000
_cell.length_b   1.000
_cell.length_c   1.000
_cell.angle_alpha   90.00
_cell.angle_beta   90.00
_cell.angle_gamma   90.00
#
_symmetry.space_group_name_H-M   'P 1'
#
loop_
_entity.id
_entity.type
_entity.pdbx_description
1 polymer ?
#
loop_
_entity_poly.entity_id
_entity_poly.type
_entity_poly.pdbx_seq_one_letter_code
_entity_poly.pdbx_strand_id
1 'polypeptide(L)'
;TYTNVGAIAATGVVITETVPLHTSFDAAASKPTVWSCPSGAVGGATCTTTIAGAVAGGGGTGAVRFVAKVDATPLQGQQPILNRAAIGDDGANGPDPTANNNVGTATVTLSPTAITLLSFTATRQGSMIVVQWVTGSEQNTWGFHLFRSADGRREHALRVTPQLILSAGRSQGAAYRWEDTGVRPDEHYTYWLQEIEFDGTATEYAMDVARPTTGAYQVFVPVSAR
;
A
#
# COMPACT_ATOMS: atom_id res chain seq x y z
N THR A 1 9.18 -10.35 -18.11
CA THR A 1 9.50 -11.27 -19.22
C THR A 1 9.81 -10.45 -20.45
N TYR A 2 10.44 -11.04 -21.45
CA TYR A 2 10.70 -10.40 -22.74
C TYR A 2 10.56 -11.42 -23.88
N THR A 3 10.30 -10.92 -25.09
CA THR A 3 10.13 -11.71 -26.32
C THR A 3 10.77 -10.97 -27.49
N ASN A 4 11.59 -11.65 -28.28
CA ASN A 4 12.04 -11.15 -29.57
C ASN A 4 10.97 -11.44 -30.63
N VAL A 5 10.28 -10.40 -31.07
CA VAL A 5 9.22 -10.47 -32.10
C VAL A 5 9.76 -10.35 -33.52
N GLY A 6 11.05 -10.02 -33.69
CA GLY A 6 11.73 -9.94 -34.97
C GLY A 6 12.13 -11.31 -35.53
N ALA A 7 12.47 -11.37 -36.81
CA ALA A 7 12.85 -12.62 -37.49
C ALA A 7 14.30 -13.06 -37.22
N ILE A 8 15.17 -12.12 -36.81
CA ILE A 8 16.61 -12.34 -36.62
C ILE A 8 16.90 -12.46 -35.13
N ALA A 9 17.90 -13.27 -34.76
CA ALA A 9 18.36 -13.37 -33.39
C ALA A 9 19.00 -12.05 -32.93
N ALA A 10 18.60 -11.55 -31.76
CA ALA A 10 19.15 -10.35 -31.14
C ALA A 10 20.38 -10.71 -30.31
N THR A 11 21.46 -9.93 -30.43
CA THR A 11 22.74 -10.12 -29.74
C THR A 11 23.03 -8.97 -28.80
N GLY A 12 23.90 -9.19 -27.80
CA GLY A 12 24.28 -8.12 -26.86
C GLY A 12 23.10 -7.54 -26.09
N VAL A 13 22.05 -8.34 -25.86
CA VAL A 13 20.80 -7.86 -25.28
C VAL A 13 21.02 -7.43 -23.82
N VAL A 14 20.62 -6.19 -23.51
CA VAL A 14 20.71 -5.59 -22.18
C VAL A 14 19.33 -5.13 -21.74
N ILE A 15 18.96 -5.49 -20.51
CA ILE A 15 17.81 -4.91 -19.83
C ILE A 15 18.31 -3.84 -18.87
N THR A 16 17.72 -2.66 -18.95
CA THR A 16 17.94 -1.52 -18.07
C THR A 16 16.71 -1.31 -17.19
N GLU A 17 16.89 -1.20 -15.90
CA GLU A 17 15.87 -0.91 -14.91
C GLU A 17 16.25 0.35 -14.14
N THR A 18 15.28 1.15 -13.74
CA THR A 18 15.50 2.24 -12.79
C THR A 18 14.91 1.82 -11.46
N VAL A 19 15.73 1.79 -10.39
CA VAL A 19 15.21 1.49 -9.04
C VAL A 19 14.04 2.44 -8.77
N PRO A 20 12.83 1.93 -8.50
CA PRO A 20 11.68 2.79 -8.27
C PRO A 20 11.93 3.76 -7.11
N LEU A 21 11.36 4.97 -7.21
CA LEU A 21 11.42 5.91 -6.09
C LEU A 21 10.84 5.29 -4.82
N HIS A 22 11.40 5.64 -3.67
CA HIS A 22 11.02 5.11 -2.34
C HIS A 22 11.21 3.60 -2.17
N THR A 23 12.12 3.04 -2.96
CA THR A 23 12.56 1.66 -2.81
C THR A 23 14.07 1.57 -2.82
N SER A 24 14.58 0.46 -2.30
CA SER A 24 15.97 0.05 -2.39
C SER A 24 16.09 -1.31 -3.07
N PHE A 25 17.08 -1.48 -3.95
CA PHE A 25 17.31 -2.72 -4.69
C PHE A 25 17.78 -3.86 -3.78
N ASP A 26 17.20 -5.05 -3.92
CA ASP A 26 17.62 -6.27 -3.22
C ASP A 26 18.27 -7.26 -4.18
N ALA A 27 19.61 -7.32 -4.15
CA ALA A 27 20.37 -8.19 -5.03
C ALA A 27 20.20 -9.68 -4.70
N ALA A 28 20.00 -10.03 -3.42
CA ALA A 28 19.86 -11.42 -2.99
C ALA A 28 18.50 -11.98 -3.43
N ALA A 29 17.43 -11.21 -3.27
CA ALA A 29 16.09 -11.58 -3.69
C ALA A 29 15.88 -11.52 -5.22
N SER A 30 16.76 -10.82 -5.94
CA SER A 30 16.76 -10.74 -7.41
C SER A 30 17.44 -11.95 -8.09
N LYS A 31 18.10 -12.82 -7.32
CA LYS A 31 18.67 -14.06 -7.87
C LYS A 31 17.58 -14.91 -8.57
N PRO A 32 17.93 -15.59 -9.68
CA PRO A 32 19.28 -15.78 -10.23
C PRO A 32 19.80 -14.63 -11.10
N THR A 33 19.00 -13.59 -11.37
CA THR A 33 19.46 -12.45 -12.19
C THR A 33 20.48 -11.61 -11.43
N VAL A 34 21.58 -11.25 -12.10
CA VAL A 34 22.64 -10.40 -11.57
C VAL A 34 22.56 -9.04 -12.23
N TRP A 35 22.33 -8.01 -11.41
CA TRP A 35 22.25 -6.61 -11.85
C TRP A 35 23.54 -5.87 -11.52
N SER A 36 23.85 -4.82 -12.29
CA SER A 36 25.04 -3.99 -12.11
C SER A 36 25.01 -3.11 -10.84
N CYS A 37 23.82 -2.83 -10.31
CA CYS A 37 23.66 -2.09 -9.06
C CYS A 37 24.10 -2.90 -7.83
N PRO A 38 24.72 -2.27 -6.83
CA PRO A 38 24.92 -2.91 -5.53
C PRO A 38 23.58 -3.09 -4.79
N SER A 39 23.50 -4.10 -3.92
CA SER A 39 22.35 -4.24 -3.01
C SER A 39 22.21 -2.99 -2.14
N GLY A 40 20.98 -2.50 -1.97
CA GLY A 40 20.68 -1.26 -1.27
C GLY A 40 20.76 -0.01 -2.15
N ALA A 41 21.02 -0.13 -3.47
CA ALA A 41 20.91 1.01 -4.38
C ALA A 41 19.51 1.65 -4.26
N VAL A 42 19.48 2.96 -4.04
CA VAL A 42 18.26 3.71 -3.74
C VAL A 42 17.50 4.11 -5.01
N GLY A 43 16.24 4.52 -4.83
CA GLY A 43 15.38 5.02 -5.91
C GLY A 43 16.06 6.04 -6.82
N GLY A 44 15.87 5.86 -8.13
CA GLY A 44 16.50 6.62 -9.20
C GLY A 44 17.82 6.03 -9.71
N ALA A 45 18.44 5.07 -9.01
CA ALA A 45 19.63 4.39 -9.52
C ALA A 45 19.32 3.57 -10.78
N THR A 46 20.23 3.57 -11.76
CA THR A 46 20.11 2.79 -12.99
C THR A 46 20.83 1.46 -12.83
N CYS A 47 20.11 0.36 -13.04
CA CYS A 47 20.61 -1.01 -12.97
C CYS A 47 20.50 -1.68 -14.33
N THR A 48 21.50 -2.45 -14.70
CA THR A 48 21.52 -3.18 -15.98
C THR A 48 21.84 -4.65 -15.76
N THR A 49 21.28 -5.51 -16.60
CA THR A 49 21.65 -6.93 -16.71
C THR A 49 21.79 -7.30 -18.17
N THR A 50 22.87 -8.01 -18.51
CA THR A 50 23.07 -8.57 -19.84
C THR A 50 22.40 -9.93 -19.91
N ILE A 51 21.70 -10.20 -21.01
CA ILE A 51 21.16 -11.52 -21.31
C ILE A 51 22.28 -12.34 -21.96
N ALA A 52 22.56 -13.50 -21.39
CA ALA A 52 23.62 -14.36 -21.91
C ALA A 52 23.21 -14.98 -23.26
N GLY A 53 24.08 -14.83 -24.26
CA GLY A 53 23.86 -15.36 -25.61
C GLY A 53 22.87 -14.53 -26.44
N ALA A 54 22.45 -15.10 -27.56
CA ALA A 54 21.49 -14.46 -28.46
C ALA A 54 20.05 -14.84 -28.10
N VAL A 55 19.13 -13.89 -28.20
CA VAL A 55 17.69 -14.15 -28.09
C VAL A 55 17.16 -14.47 -29.48
N ALA A 56 16.81 -15.74 -29.71
CA ALA A 56 16.38 -16.23 -31.02
C ALA A 56 15.25 -15.39 -31.65
N GLY A 57 15.36 -15.14 -32.94
CA GLY A 57 14.27 -14.56 -33.73
C GLY A 57 13.09 -15.53 -33.85
N GLY A 58 11.94 -15.01 -34.28
CA GLY A 58 10.72 -15.80 -34.44
C GLY A 58 10.04 -16.14 -33.11
N GLY A 59 10.20 -15.31 -32.08
CA GLY A 59 9.51 -15.47 -30.80
C GLY A 59 10.36 -16.04 -29.66
N GLY A 60 11.69 -15.95 -29.71
CA GLY A 60 12.53 -16.32 -28.57
C GLY A 60 12.17 -15.50 -27.33
N THR A 61 12.10 -16.13 -26.16
CA THR A 61 11.62 -15.49 -24.92
C THR A 61 12.55 -15.72 -23.73
N GLY A 62 12.36 -14.93 -22.69
CA GLY A 62 13.00 -15.14 -21.40
C GLY A 62 12.40 -14.29 -20.28
N ALA A 63 12.99 -14.42 -19.09
CA ALA A 63 12.57 -13.69 -17.91
C ALA A 63 13.78 -13.29 -17.07
N VAL A 64 13.72 -12.09 -16.50
CA VAL A 64 14.62 -11.62 -15.46
C VAL A 64 13.84 -11.30 -14.20
N ARG A 65 14.50 -11.36 -13.05
CA ARG A 65 13.92 -10.99 -11.76
C ARG A 65 14.62 -9.74 -11.23
N PHE A 66 13.82 -8.74 -10.89
CA PHE A 66 14.27 -7.52 -10.21
C PHE A 66 13.40 -7.34 -8.97
N VAL A 67 14.03 -7.26 -7.81
CA VAL A 67 13.35 -7.06 -6.53
C VAL A 67 13.78 -5.73 -5.96
N ALA A 68 12.80 -4.86 -5.75
CA ALA A 68 12.93 -3.61 -5.01
C ALA A 68 12.14 -3.73 -3.71
N LYS A 69 12.76 -3.34 -2.60
CA LYS A 69 12.17 -3.32 -1.28
C LYS A 69 11.66 -1.91 -0.99
N VAL A 70 10.41 -1.79 -0.57
CA VAL A 70 9.85 -0.49 -0.13
C VAL A 70 10.65 0.00 1.07
N ASP A 71 11.12 1.25 0.99
CA ASP A 71 11.85 1.87 2.09
C ASP A 71 10.90 2.15 3.26
N ALA A 72 11.40 2.03 4.50
CA ALA A 72 10.60 2.24 5.70
C ALA A 72 10.26 3.72 5.98
N THR A 73 10.68 4.65 5.12
CA THR A 73 10.36 6.07 5.24
C THR A 73 8.94 6.35 4.75
N PRO A 74 8.14 7.13 5.50
CA PRO A 74 6.75 7.36 5.15
C PRO A 74 6.64 8.06 3.80
N LEU A 75 5.85 7.47 2.92
CA LEU A 75 5.41 8.07 1.68
C LEU A 75 4.45 9.22 2.02
N GLN A 76 4.97 10.42 2.25
CA GLN A 76 4.13 11.61 2.36
C GLN A 76 3.38 11.81 1.05
N GLY A 77 2.05 11.73 1.09
CA GLY A 77 1.21 11.92 -0.10
C GLY A 77 1.33 10.75 -1.08
N GLN A 78 0.76 9.61 -0.69
CA GLN A 78 0.73 8.33 -1.40
C GLN A 78 0.72 8.47 -2.93
N GLN A 79 1.90 8.30 -3.52
CA GLN A 79 2.07 8.12 -4.95
C GLN A 79 2.30 6.64 -5.20
N PRO A 80 1.70 6.06 -6.24
CA PRO A 80 1.97 4.68 -6.59
C PRO A 80 3.44 4.51 -6.96
N ILE A 81 4.04 3.37 -6.58
CA ILE A 81 5.40 3.03 -7.00
C ILE A 81 5.36 2.64 -8.46
N LEU A 82 6.06 3.40 -9.30
CA LEU A 82 6.23 3.12 -10.72
C LEU A 82 7.58 2.43 -10.96
N ASN A 83 7.52 1.19 -11.45
CA ASN A 83 8.68 0.48 -11.98
C ASN A 83 8.73 0.63 -13.50
N ARG A 84 9.92 0.83 -14.07
CA ARG A 84 10.10 1.06 -15.51
C ARG A 84 11.38 0.41 -16.03
N ALA A 85 11.22 -0.70 -16.74
CA ALA A 85 12.29 -1.39 -17.43
C ALA A 85 12.32 -1.03 -18.92
N ALA A 86 13.51 -1.06 -19.51
CA ALA A 86 13.73 -0.99 -20.94
C ALA A 86 14.65 -2.14 -21.40
N ILE A 87 14.53 -2.58 -22.64
CA ILE A 87 15.38 -3.60 -23.26
C ILE A 87 15.97 -3.06 -24.57
N GLY A 88 17.21 -3.42 -24.87
CA GLY A 88 17.86 -3.08 -26.13
C GLY A 88 18.90 -4.12 -26.51
N ASP A 89 19.31 -4.14 -27.78
CA ASP A 89 20.37 -4.98 -28.32
C ASP A 89 21.57 -4.14 -28.75
N ASP A 90 22.59 -4.77 -29.34
CA ASP A 90 23.81 -4.09 -29.81
C ASP A 90 23.67 -3.44 -31.20
N GLY A 91 22.49 -3.53 -31.84
CA GLY A 91 22.22 -3.02 -33.18
C GLY A 91 22.95 -3.75 -34.31
N ALA A 92 23.70 -4.83 -34.04
CA ALA A 92 24.48 -5.54 -35.06
C ALA A 92 23.61 -6.18 -36.15
N ASN A 93 22.33 -6.42 -35.85
CA ASN A 93 21.34 -7.00 -36.77
C ASN A 93 20.37 -5.96 -37.34
N GLY A 94 20.73 -4.68 -37.26
CA GLY A 94 19.92 -3.56 -37.71
C GLY A 94 19.03 -2.97 -36.61
N PRO A 95 18.38 -1.83 -36.88
CA PRO A 95 17.51 -1.17 -35.91
C PRO A 95 16.20 -1.95 -35.70
N ASP A 96 15.68 -1.92 -34.48
CA ASP A 96 14.34 -2.43 -34.16
C ASP A 96 13.26 -1.56 -34.83
N PRO A 97 12.46 -2.11 -35.78
CA PRO A 97 11.40 -1.36 -36.46
C PRO A 97 10.24 -0.95 -35.54
N THR A 98 10.12 -1.56 -34.36
CA THR A 98 9.03 -1.39 -33.39
C THR A 98 9.52 -0.93 -32.02
N ALA A 99 10.54 -0.06 -31.97
CA ALA A 99 11.22 0.35 -30.74
C ALA A 99 10.33 0.90 -29.60
N ASN A 100 9.06 1.24 -29.85
CA ASN A 100 8.12 1.66 -28.81
C ASN A 100 7.67 0.51 -27.88
N ASN A 101 7.89 -0.75 -28.26
CA ASN A 101 7.58 -1.92 -27.42
C ASN A 101 8.74 -2.35 -26.50
N ASN A 102 9.86 -1.64 -26.53
CA ASN A 102 11.06 -1.95 -25.74
C ASN A 102 11.02 -1.42 -24.30
N VAL A 103 9.86 -0.94 -23.83
CA VAL A 103 9.67 -0.40 -22.49
C VAL A 103 8.49 -1.08 -21.83
N GLY A 104 8.71 -1.57 -20.60
CA GLY A 104 7.66 -2.11 -19.74
C GLY A 104 7.52 -1.28 -18.47
N THR A 105 6.29 -1.01 -18.05
CA THR A 105 6.00 -0.33 -16.79
C THR A 105 5.07 -1.17 -15.93
N ALA A 106 5.28 -1.14 -14.62
CA ALA A 106 4.38 -1.71 -13.63
C ALA A 106 4.14 -0.71 -12.51
N THR A 107 2.90 -0.65 -12.03
CA THR A 107 2.49 0.29 -10.99
C THR A 107 1.98 -0.50 -9.79
N VAL A 108 2.52 -0.21 -8.61
CA VAL A 108 2.07 -0.79 -7.34
C VAL A 108 1.51 0.32 -6.47
N THR A 109 0.22 0.23 -6.15
CA THR A 109 -0.40 1.09 -5.14
C THR A 109 -0.15 0.48 -3.78
N LEU A 110 0.44 1.24 -2.86
CA LEU A 110 0.63 0.81 -1.48
C LEU A 110 -0.54 1.31 -0.64
N SER A 111 -1.28 0.38 -0.04
CA SER A 111 -2.26 0.69 0.99
C SER A 111 -1.60 0.52 2.35
N PRO A 112 -1.53 1.54 3.22
CA PRO A 112 -1.00 1.36 4.58
C PRO A 112 -1.92 0.43 5.38
N THR A 113 -1.33 -0.51 6.14
CA THR A 113 -2.04 -1.30 7.14
C THR A 113 -1.15 -1.46 8.37
N ALA A 114 -1.04 -0.39 9.16
CA ALA A 114 -0.26 -0.40 10.41
C ALA A 114 -1.03 -1.15 11.53
N ILE A 115 -2.37 -1.11 11.51
CA ILE A 115 -3.20 -2.09 12.23
C ILE A 115 -3.80 -3.20 11.34
N THR A 116 -4.00 -4.37 11.95
CA THR A 116 -5.04 -5.32 11.52
C THR A 116 -6.30 -5.05 12.35
N LEU A 117 -7.35 -4.48 11.78
CA LEU A 117 -8.59 -4.19 12.51
C LEU A 117 -9.50 -5.42 12.54
N LEU A 118 -9.70 -6.02 13.72
CA LEU A 118 -10.55 -7.20 13.92
C LEU A 118 -12.02 -6.82 14.14
N SER A 119 -12.26 -5.74 14.87
CA SER A 119 -13.61 -5.19 15.06
C SER A 119 -13.56 -3.70 15.28
N PHE A 120 -14.63 -3.03 14.88
CA PHE A 120 -14.96 -1.65 15.21
C PHE A 120 -16.46 -1.64 15.40
N THR A 121 -16.98 -1.10 16.49
CA THR A 121 -18.40 -1.05 16.79
C THR A 121 -18.73 0.26 17.50
N ALA A 122 -19.92 0.78 17.29
CA ALA A 122 -20.45 1.90 18.03
C ALA A 122 -21.89 1.59 18.42
N THR A 123 -22.16 1.52 19.71
CA THR A 123 -23.45 1.06 20.26
C THR A 123 -24.03 2.11 21.18
N ARG A 124 -25.27 2.53 20.91
CA ARG A 124 -25.99 3.46 21.78
C ARG A 124 -26.31 2.81 23.12
N GLN A 125 -25.93 3.47 24.21
CA GLN A 125 -26.20 3.08 25.59
C GLN A 125 -26.80 4.28 26.32
N GLY A 126 -28.14 4.34 26.39
CA GLY A 126 -28.85 5.49 26.95
C GLY A 126 -28.55 6.79 26.19
N SER A 127 -27.99 7.78 26.89
CA SER A 127 -27.63 9.10 26.35
C SER A 127 -26.23 9.18 25.74
N MET A 128 -25.48 8.07 25.69
CA MET A 128 -24.14 8.02 25.08
C MET A 128 -24.05 6.97 23.97
N ILE A 129 -22.99 7.04 23.17
CA ILE A 129 -22.58 5.96 22.27
C ILE A 129 -21.24 5.43 22.76
N VAL A 130 -21.15 4.12 22.95
CA VAL A 130 -19.90 3.44 23.29
C VAL A 130 -19.28 2.93 22.01
N VAL A 131 -18.10 3.44 21.68
CA VAL A 131 -17.30 3.03 20.54
C VAL A 131 -16.22 2.07 21.01
N GLN A 132 -16.09 0.91 20.37
CA GLN A 132 -15.10 -0.11 20.71
C GLN A 132 -14.39 -0.56 19.44
N TRP A 133 -13.09 -0.81 19.53
CA TRP A 133 -12.36 -1.47 18.45
C TRP A 133 -11.36 -2.46 19.01
N VAL A 134 -11.06 -3.48 18.21
CA VAL A 134 -10.05 -4.49 18.51
C VAL A 134 -9.10 -4.57 17.34
N THR A 135 -7.82 -4.45 17.63
CA THR A 135 -6.73 -4.68 16.68
C THR A 135 -6.17 -6.08 16.90
N GLY A 136 -5.71 -6.73 15.84
CA GLY A 136 -4.96 -8.00 15.87
C GLY A 136 -3.45 -7.79 15.80
N SER A 137 -3.01 -6.62 15.31
CA SER A 137 -1.64 -6.13 15.38
C SER A 137 -1.66 -4.60 15.24
N GLU A 138 -0.61 -3.95 15.75
CA GLU A 138 -0.37 -2.50 15.80
C GLU A 138 1.12 -2.25 15.54
N GLN A 139 1.55 -2.50 14.31
CA GLN A 139 2.92 -2.27 13.90
C GLN A 139 3.08 -0.79 13.57
N ASN A 140 4.05 -0.13 14.19
CA ASN A 140 4.33 1.30 13.99
C ASN A 140 3.22 2.26 14.47
N THR A 141 2.21 1.78 15.19
CA THR A 141 1.11 2.61 15.69
C THR A 141 1.52 3.40 16.93
N TRP A 142 1.39 4.73 16.88
CA TRP A 142 1.54 5.62 18.05
C TRP A 142 0.23 5.72 18.83
N GLY A 143 -0.91 5.78 18.14
CA GLY A 143 -2.21 5.78 18.80
C GLY A 143 -3.36 6.08 17.86
N PHE A 144 -4.50 6.45 18.44
CA PHE A 144 -5.77 6.59 17.73
C PHE A 144 -6.51 7.88 18.07
N HIS A 145 -7.22 8.39 17.08
CA HIS A 145 -8.27 9.38 17.22
C HIS A 145 -9.60 8.84 16.74
N LEU A 146 -10.69 9.29 17.37
CA LEU A 146 -12.04 9.06 16.86
C LEU A 146 -12.64 10.36 16.35
N PHE A 147 -13.37 10.25 15.25
CA PHE A 147 -14.16 11.31 14.67
C PHE A 147 -15.62 10.87 14.55
N ARG A 148 -16.54 11.83 14.64
CA ARG A 148 -17.99 11.62 14.53
C ARG A 148 -18.63 12.66 13.64
N SER A 149 -19.55 12.25 12.77
CA SER A 149 -20.45 13.15 12.05
C SER A 149 -21.91 12.76 12.24
N ALA A 150 -22.80 13.74 12.34
CA ALA A 150 -24.25 13.55 12.41
C ALA A 150 -24.91 13.35 11.03
N ASP A 151 -24.27 13.85 9.97
CA ASP A 151 -24.77 13.78 8.59
C ASP A 151 -24.04 12.74 7.73
N GLY A 152 -23.12 11.99 8.34
CA GLY A 152 -22.30 10.98 7.68
C GLY A 152 -21.19 11.49 6.77
N ARG A 153 -20.98 12.81 6.68
CA ARG A 153 -19.93 13.41 5.85
C ARG A 153 -18.62 13.52 6.63
N ARG A 154 -17.51 13.00 6.07
CA ARG A 154 -16.20 13.00 6.73
C ARG A 154 -15.66 14.41 6.95
N GLU A 155 -15.91 15.33 6.01
CA GLU A 155 -15.49 16.74 6.07
C GLU A 155 -16.17 17.52 7.21
N HIS A 156 -17.32 17.05 7.70
CA HIS A 156 -18.03 17.63 8.85
C HIS A 156 -17.75 16.87 10.15
N ALA A 157 -16.97 15.80 10.09
CA ALA A 157 -16.71 14.97 11.26
C ALA A 157 -15.83 15.70 12.28
N LEU A 158 -16.31 15.77 13.52
CA LEU A 158 -15.62 16.37 14.64
C LEU A 158 -14.78 15.32 15.35
N ARG A 159 -13.57 15.66 15.77
CA ARG A 159 -12.75 14.78 16.61
C ARG A 159 -13.38 14.69 17.99
N VAL A 160 -13.76 13.49 18.42
CA VAL A 160 -14.41 13.25 19.72
C VAL A 160 -13.40 12.89 20.82
N THR A 161 -12.22 12.38 20.45
CA THR A 161 -11.12 12.16 21.38
C THR A 161 -10.31 13.44 21.58
N PRO A 162 -10.22 14.00 22.80
CA PRO A 162 -9.50 15.25 23.05
C PRO A 162 -7.98 15.07 22.97
N GLN A 163 -7.49 13.88 23.31
CA GLN A 163 -6.09 13.48 23.26
C GLN A 163 -5.93 12.19 22.43
N LEU A 164 -4.71 11.90 22.01
CA LEU A 164 -4.39 10.66 21.32
C LEU A 164 -4.58 9.48 22.28
N ILE A 165 -5.34 8.47 21.87
CA ILE A 165 -5.45 7.22 22.61
C ILE A 165 -4.23 6.38 22.25
N LEU A 166 -3.26 6.28 23.16
CA LEU A 166 -2.01 5.59 22.88
C LEU A 166 -2.22 4.11 22.58
N SER A 167 -1.44 3.59 21.63
CA SER A 167 -1.43 2.17 21.32
C SER A 167 -0.92 1.35 22.51
N ALA A 168 -1.47 0.16 22.68
CA ALA A 168 -1.17 -0.74 23.79
C ALA A 168 -0.87 -2.18 23.32
N GLY A 169 -1.21 -2.53 22.08
CA GLY A 169 -1.23 -3.89 21.57
C GLY A 169 0.02 -4.38 20.88
N ARG A 170 0.85 -3.46 20.36
CA ARG A 170 2.09 -3.78 19.61
C ARG A 170 1.85 -4.94 18.63
N SER A 171 2.59 -6.05 18.71
CA SER A 171 2.44 -7.20 17.80
C SER A 171 1.24 -8.11 18.08
N GLN A 172 0.54 -7.98 19.20
CA GLN A 172 -0.62 -8.82 19.56
C GLN A 172 -1.96 -8.10 19.38
N GLY A 173 -1.92 -6.79 19.08
CA GLY A 173 -3.11 -5.95 19.08
C GLY A 173 -3.69 -5.75 20.48
N ALA A 174 -4.74 -4.94 20.57
CA ALA A 174 -5.39 -4.56 21.80
C ALA A 174 -6.87 -4.23 21.57
N ALA A 175 -7.63 -4.20 22.66
CA ALA A 175 -9.00 -3.75 22.68
C ALA A 175 -9.09 -2.37 23.31
N TYR A 176 -9.87 -1.50 22.68
CA TYR A 176 -10.06 -0.12 23.12
C TYR A 176 -11.54 0.20 23.23
N ARG A 177 -11.82 1.22 24.04
CA ARG A 177 -13.18 1.69 24.31
C ARG A 177 -13.18 3.20 24.52
N TRP A 178 -14.15 3.86 23.91
CA TRP A 178 -14.42 5.28 24.06
C TRP A 178 -15.90 5.53 24.34
N GLU A 179 -16.19 6.41 25.29
CA GLU A 179 -17.55 6.84 25.60
C GLU A 179 -17.80 8.21 25.00
N ASP A 180 -18.69 8.26 24.01
CA ASP A 180 -19.12 9.52 23.42
C ASP A 180 -20.39 10.02 24.08
N THR A 181 -20.22 10.95 25.03
CA THR A 181 -21.30 11.61 25.76
C THR A 181 -21.83 12.86 25.07
N GLY A 182 -21.21 13.29 23.95
CA GLY A 182 -21.59 14.49 23.21
C GLY A 182 -22.70 14.26 22.18
N VAL A 183 -23.40 13.14 22.27
CA VAL A 183 -24.44 12.72 21.32
C VAL A 183 -25.81 13.22 21.75
N ARG A 184 -26.65 13.56 20.77
CA ARG A 184 -28.05 13.95 21.01
C ARG A 184 -28.98 12.74 20.95
N PRO A 185 -30.12 12.75 21.65
CA PRO A 185 -31.17 11.74 21.47
C PRO A 185 -31.64 11.69 20.01
N ASP A 186 -31.99 10.50 19.53
CA ASP A 186 -32.60 10.23 18.22
C ASP A 186 -31.81 10.70 16.97
N GLU A 187 -30.56 11.09 17.15
CA GLU A 187 -29.64 11.45 16.07
C GLU A 187 -28.82 10.24 15.62
N HIS A 188 -28.59 10.16 14.31
CA HIS A 188 -27.74 9.18 13.66
C HIS A 188 -26.29 9.68 13.64
N TYR A 189 -25.33 8.77 13.77
CA TYR A 189 -23.93 9.16 13.74
C TYR A 189 -23.09 8.16 12.96
N THR A 190 -22.15 8.69 12.20
CA THR A 190 -21.08 7.91 11.55
C THR A 190 -19.80 8.18 12.31
N TYR A 191 -18.99 7.14 12.54
CA TYR A 191 -17.72 7.22 13.26
C TYR A 191 -16.55 6.83 12.35
N TRP A 192 -15.42 7.48 12.56
CA TRP A 192 -14.15 7.13 11.94
C TRP A 192 -13.10 6.91 13.02
N LEU A 193 -12.38 5.79 12.91
CA LEU A 193 -11.16 5.52 13.66
C LEU A 193 -9.98 5.95 12.80
N GLN A 194 -9.19 6.91 13.30
CA GLN A 194 -7.95 7.34 12.70
C GLN A 194 -6.79 6.74 13.49
N GLU A 195 -6.01 5.88 12.87
CA GLU A 195 -4.69 5.46 13.34
C GLU A 195 -3.66 6.56 13.07
N ILE A 196 -2.77 6.80 14.03
CA ILE A 196 -1.58 7.65 13.90
C ILE A 196 -0.33 6.78 14.12
N GLU A 197 0.60 6.81 13.19
CA GLU A 197 1.89 6.12 13.25
C GLU A 197 2.97 6.97 13.93
N PHE A 198 4.09 6.37 14.36
CA PHE A 198 5.18 7.09 15.04
C PHE A 198 5.85 8.17 14.18
N ASP A 199 5.69 8.09 12.87
CA ASP A 199 6.19 9.09 11.92
C ASP A 199 5.15 10.18 11.57
N GLY A 200 3.97 10.13 12.19
CA GLY A 200 2.87 11.08 12.00
C GLY A 200 1.93 10.74 10.84
N THR A 201 2.15 9.62 10.13
CA THR A 201 1.20 9.13 9.11
C THR A 201 -0.13 8.78 9.74
N ALA A 202 -1.23 9.02 9.01
CA ALA A 202 -2.58 8.73 9.49
C ALA A 202 -3.36 7.86 8.50
N THR A 203 -4.04 6.83 9.03
CA THR A 203 -4.91 5.91 8.27
C THR A 203 -6.30 5.88 8.90
N GLU A 204 -7.38 5.85 8.10
CA GLU A 204 -8.76 5.95 8.62
C GLU A 204 -9.64 4.75 8.26
N TYR A 205 -10.51 4.39 9.21
CA TYR A 205 -11.49 3.30 9.09
C TYR A 205 -12.88 3.84 9.46
N ALA A 206 -13.86 3.69 8.56
CA ALA A 206 -15.21 4.23 8.74
C ALA A 206 -16.22 3.17 9.20
N MET A 207 -17.14 3.57 10.05
CA MET A 207 -18.33 2.80 10.43
C MET A 207 -19.56 3.71 10.44
N ASP A 208 -20.65 3.22 9.84
CA ASP A 208 -21.94 3.88 9.90
C ASP A 208 -22.84 3.25 10.98
N VAL A 209 -23.41 4.06 11.87
CA VAL A 209 -24.25 3.58 12.98
C VAL A 209 -25.70 3.92 12.71
N ALA A 210 -26.44 2.94 12.15
CA ALA A 210 -27.86 3.04 11.88
C ALA A 210 -28.68 3.50 13.10
N ARG A 211 -29.84 4.12 12.84
CA ARG A 211 -30.78 4.58 13.88
C ARG A 211 -31.11 3.46 14.86
N PRO A 212 -31.33 3.75 16.16
CA PRO A 212 -31.86 2.75 17.07
C PRO A 212 -33.26 2.32 16.60
N THR A 213 -33.36 1.19 15.91
CA THR A 213 -34.60 0.44 15.83
C THR A 213 -34.76 -0.32 17.14
N THR A 214 -35.91 -0.19 17.77
CA THR A 214 -36.26 -0.95 18.97
C THR A 214 -36.11 -2.45 18.67
N GLY A 215 -35.02 -3.05 19.15
CA GLY A 215 -34.70 -4.47 18.99
C GLY A 215 -33.75 -4.80 17.81
N ALA A 216 -32.80 -5.69 18.12
CA ALA A 216 -31.78 -6.32 17.27
C ALA A 216 -30.44 -5.58 17.11
N TYR A 217 -29.37 -6.20 17.63
CA TYR A 217 -27.98 -5.82 17.42
C TYR A 217 -27.57 -6.12 15.97
N GLN A 218 -27.10 -5.12 15.24
CA GLN A 218 -26.44 -5.34 13.95
C GLN A 218 -24.92 -5.30 14.13
N VAL A 219 -24.26 -6.39 13.77
CA VAL A 219 -22.81 -6.49 13.65
C VAL A 219 -22.45 -6.22 12.20
N PHE A 220 -21.72 -5.14 11.94
CA PHE A 220 -21.16 -4.86 10.61
C PHE A 220 -19.70 -5.30 10.58
N VAL A 221 -19.38 -6.15 9.60
CA VAL A 221 -18.01 -6.56 9.27
C VAL A 221 -17.38 -5.43 8.46
N PRO A 222 -16.15 -4.97 8.78
CA PRO A 222 -15.50 -3.95 7.97
C PRO A 222 -15.30 -4.45 6.54
N VAL A 223 -15.80 -3.68 5.58
CA VAL A 223 -15.55 -3.92 4.15
C VAL A 223 -14.19 -3.31 3.84
N SER A 224 -13.18 -4.13 3.59
CA SER A 224 -11.94 -3.68 2.98
C SER A 224 -12.24 -3.30 1.53
N ALA A 225 -12.23 -2.00 1.21
CA ALA A 225 -12.26 -1.54 -0.17
C ALA A 225 -10.93 -1.91 -0.85
N ARG A 226 -11.04 -2.51 -2.04
CA ARG A 226 -9.91 -2.89 -2.90
C ARG A 226 -9.13 -1.69 -3.41
#